data_AF-A0A5Q0L4U9-F1
#
_entry.id   AF-A0A5Q0L4U9-F1
#
_cell.length_a   1.000
_cell.length_b   1.000
_cell.length_c   1.000
_cell.angle_alpha   90.00
_cell.angle_beta   90.00
_cell.angle_gamma   90.00
#
_symmetry.space_group_name_H-M   'P 1'
#
loop_
_entity.id
_entity.type
_entity.pdbx_description
1 polymer ?
#
loop_
_entity_poly.entity_id
_entity_poly.type
_entity_poly.pdbx_seq_one_letter_code
_entity_poly.pdbx_strand_id
1 'polypeptide(L)'
;MHSCADTLRRSAFPGPRGRGGDLDQSSLDFHSNALLRGHDDTPEVINAGPAAHHPSEYREFDGIMVPTRRRVYRRGEDGTVNKDMELVTIDVESVVFV
;
A
#
# COMPACT_ATOMS: atom_id res chain seq x y z
N MET A 1 13.14 1.43 20.64
CA MET A 1 13.79 0.88 19.44
C MET A 1 13.37 -0.57 19.30
N HIS A 2 12.33 -0.87 18.54
CA HIS A 2 11.93 -2.26 18.27
C HIS A 2 12.53 -2.69 16.94
N SER A 3 13.64 -3.43 17.01
CA SER A 3 14.09 -4.29 15.92
C SER A 3 13.42 -5.65 16.13
N CYS A 4 12.50 -6.03 15.25
CA CYS A 4 11.70 -7.24 15.35
C CYS A 4 11.92 -8.08 14.10
N ALA A 5 12.40 -9.30 14.27
CA ALA A 5 12.68 -10.24 13.19
C ALA A 5 11.47 -10.42 12.25
N ASP A 6 11.70 -10.17 10.97
CA ASP A 6 10.70 -10.11 9.90
C ASP A 6 10.15 -11.49 9.54
N THR A 7 8.98 -11.85 10.08
CA THR A 7 8.11 -12.85 9.43
C THR A 7 7.14 -12.11 8.53
N LEU A 8 7.33 -12.22 7.21
CA LEU A 8 6.50 -11.58 6.20
C LEU A 8 5.20 -12.38 5.99
N ARG A 9 4.05 -11.72 6.15
CA ARG A 9 2.77 -12.27 5.69
C ARG A 9 2.31 -11.53 4.44
N ARG A 10 2.33 -12.21 3.29
CA ARG A 10 1.78 -11.73 2.03
C ARG A 10 0.42 -12.38 1.77
N SER A 11 -0.57 -11.56 1.43
CA SER A 11 -1.93 -12.01 1.10
C SER A 11 -2.30 -11.48 -0.29
N ALA A 12 -2.63 -12.38 -1.22
CA ALA A 12 -3.05 -12.03 -2.58
C ALA A 12 -4.56 -12.23 -2.74
N PHE A 13 -5.22 -11.29 -3.42
CA PHE A 13 -6.66 -11.28 -3.62
C PHE A 13 -6.97 -11.04 -5.10
N PRO A 14 -7.84 -11.85 -5.73
CA PRO A 14 -8.35 -11.56 -7.06
C PRO A 14 -9.28 -10.34 -7.02
N GLY A 15 -9.20 -9.46 -8.03
CA GLY A 15 -10.16 -8.38 -8.20
C GLY A 15 -11.56 -8.88 -8.58
N PRO A 16 -12.63 -8.15 -8.22
CA PRO A 16 -13.99 -8.50 -8.62
C PRO A 16 -14.19 -8.27 -10.13
N ARG A 17 -14.45 -9.33 -10.91
CA ARG A 17 -14.74 -9.22 -12.34
C ARG A 17 -16.06 -8.48 -12.59
N GLY A 18 -16.09 -7.57 -13.58
CA GLY A 18 -17.33 -7.10 -14.21
C GLY A 18 -17.94 -5.76 -13.74
N ARG A 19 -17.22 -4.94 -12.97
CA ARG A 19 -17.57 -3.53 -12.76
C ARG A 19 -16.32 -2.66 -12.88
N GLY A 20 -15.96 -2.24 -14.11
CA GLY A 20 -14.88 -1.26 -14.38
C GLY A 20 -13.71 -1.31 -13.41
N GLY A 21 -13.13 -2.50 -13.23
CA GLY A 21 -12.29 -2.85 -12.10
C GLY A 21 -11.72 -4.25 -12.27
N ASP A 22 -11.08 -4.52 -13.41
CA ASP A 22 -10.14 -5.62 -13.56
C ASP A 22 -8.83 -5.26 -12.86
N LEU A 23 -8.86 -5.24 -11.51
CA LEU A 23 -7.64 -5.36 -10.72
C LEU A 23 -7.15 -6.81 -10.88
N ASP A 24 -6.29 -7.05 -11.87
CA ASP A 24 -5.85 -8.38 -12.28
C ASP A 24 -5.40 -9.22 -11.07
N GLN A 25 -4.62 -8.63 -10.14
CA GLN A 25 -4.38 -9.12 -8.78
C GLN A 25 -4.02 -7.95 -7.83
N SER A 26 -4.44 -8.02 -6.57
CA SER A 26 -4.01 -7.13 -5.49
C SER A 26 -3.26 -7.91 -4.42
N SER A 27 -2.13 -7.41 -3.91
CA SER A 27 -1.41 -8.06 -2.80
C SER A 27 -1.10 -7.11 -1.66
N LEU A 28 -1.30 -7.59 -0.43
CA LEU A 28 -1.00 -6.88 0.80
C LEU A 28 0.14 -7.58 1.54
N ASP A 29 1.14 -6.82 1.94
CA ASP A 29 2.25 -7.25 2.77
C ASP A 29 2.13 -6.64 4.16
N PHE A 30 2.26 -7.46 5.20
CA PHE A 30 2.17 -7.02 6.59
C PHE A 30 3.47 -7.29 7.35
N HIS A 31 3.77 -6.39 8.29
CA HIS A 31 4.76 -6.63 9.35
C HIS A 31 4.24 -7.67 10.35
N SER A 32 5.13 -8.17 11.21
CA SER A 32 4.79 -9.13 12.28
C SER A 32 3.77 -8.57 13.29
N ASN A 33 3.72 -7.25 13.47
CA ASN A 33 2.73 -6.56 14.30
C ASN A 33 1.40 -6.27 13.57
N ALA A 34 1.16 -6.91 12.41
CA ALA A 34 -0.01 -6.76 11.56
C ALA A 34 -0.23 -5.35 10.96
N LEU A 35 0.76 -4.46 11.05
CA LEU A 35 0.71 -3.19 10.30
C LEU A 35 1.00 -3.43 8.82
N LEU A 36 0.21 -2.79 7.96
CA LEU A 36 0.43 -2.83 6.52
C LEU A 36 1.84 -2.26 6.20
N ARG A 37 2.61 -3.01 5.43
CA ARG A 37 3.95 -2.65 4.97
C ARG A 37 3.93 -2.20 3.51
N GLY A 38 3.07 -2.81 2.72
CA GLY A 38 2.96 -2.55 1.29
C GLY A 38 1.65 -3.07 0.72
N HIS A 39 1.21 -2.43 -0.35
CA HIS A 39 0.05 -2.87 -1.13
C HIS A 39 0.39 -2.68 -2.61
N ASP A 40 0.18 -3.72 -3.42
CA ASP A 40 0.33 -3.65 -4.87
C ASP A 40 -1.02 -3.82 -5.54
N ASP A 41 -1.30 -2.96 -6.52
CA ASP A 41 -2.47 -3.03 -7.38
C ASP A 41 -2.16 -2.52 -8.80
N THR A 42 -3.12 -2.66 -9.72
CA THR A 42 -3.05 -2.03 -11.04
C THR A 42 -4.22 -1.06 -11.15
N PRO A 43 -4.03 0.22 -10.77
CA PRO A 43 -5.14 1.17 -10.74
C PRO A 43 -5.59 1.53 -12.16
N GLU A 44 -6.85 1.23 -12.49
CA GLU A 44 -7.42 1.58 -13.80
C GLU A 44 -7.56 3.10 -14.00
N VAL A 45 -7.89 3.83 -12.94
CA VAL A 45 -8.27 5.26 -12.99
C VAL A 45 -7.17 6.18 -13.51
N ILE A 46 -5.90 5.79 -13.36
CA ILE A 46 -4.74 6.58 -13.81
C ILE A 46 -3.99 5.94 -14.98
N ASN A 47 -4.43 4.76 -15.47
CA ASN A 47 -3.75 3.99 -16.53
C ASN A 47 -2.21 3.94 -16.37
N ALA A 48 -1.72 3.91 -15.12
CA ALA A 48 -0.29 4.01 -14.82
C ALA A 48 0.43 2.65 -14.91
N GLY A 49 -0.32 1.57 -15.11
CA GLY A 49 0.14 0.20 -14.94
C GLY A 49 0.25 -0.18 -13.46
N PRO A 50 0.94 -1.29 -13.14
CA PRO A 50 1.13 -1.75 -11.76
C PRO A 50 1.73 -0.67 -10.86
N ALA A 51 1.20 -0.56 -9.64
CA ALA A 51 1.58 0.42 -8.66
C ALA A 51 1.93 -0.25 -7.33
N ALA A 52 2.97 0.26 -6.68
CA ALA A 52 3.42 -0.17 -5.36
C ALA A 52 3.17 0.95 -4.35
N HIS A 53 2.33 0.67 -3.35
CA HIS A 53 1.97 1.58 -2.27
C HIS A 53 2.85 1.28 -1.06
N HIS A 54 3.47 2.34 -0.54
CA HIS A 54 4.33 2.30 0.63
C HIS A 54 3.74 3.19 1.73
N PRO A 55 2.90 2.63 2.62
CA PRO A 55 2.49 3.30 3.84
C PRO A 55 3.64 3.38 4.84
N SER A 56 3.73 4.49 5.56
CA SER A 56 4.79 4.80 6.51
C SER A 56 4.32 5.82 7.54
N GLU A 57 5.18 6.13 8.50
CA GLU A 57 4.91 7.09 9.57
C GLU A 57 3.62 6.75 10.35
N TYR A 58 3.47 5.49 10.75
CA TYR A 58 2.31 5.07 11.53
C TYR A 58 2.22 5.82 12.86
N ARG A 59 1.05 6.37 13.16
CA ARG A 59 0.72 7.02 14.44
C ARG A 59 -0.58 6.45 14.99
N GLU A 60 -0.71 6.46 16.31
CA GLU A 60 -1.92 6.00 17.00
C GLU A 60 -2.95 7.14 17.09
N PHE A 61 -4.18 6.85 16.68
CA PHE A 61 -5.35 7.71 16.83
C PHE A 61 -6.47 6.86 17.41
N ASP A 62 -6.97 7.20 18.60
CA ASP A 62 -8.03 6.45 19.29
C ASP A 62 -7.78 4.92 19.36
N GLY A 63 -6.52 4.51 19.60
CA GLY A 63 -6.13 3.09 19.64
C GLY A 63 -5.91 2.43 18.28
N ILE A 64 -6.07 3.17 17.16
CA ILE A 64 -5.91 2.67 15.80
C ILE A 64 -4.60 3.22 15.20
N MET A 65 -3.74 2.31 14.74
CA MET A 65 -2.50 2.69 14.04
C MET A 65 -2.81 3.07 12.59
N VAL A 66 -2.64 4.34 12.24
CA VAL A 66 -2.88 4.89 10.91
C VAL A 66 -1.57 5.32 10.27
N PRO A 67 -1.25 4.92 9.02
CA PRO A 67 -0.10 5.46 8.31
C PRO A 67 -0.37 6.93 7.95
N THR A 68 0.43 7.86 8.50
CA THR A 68 0.24 9.28 8.17
C THR A 68 0.94 9.68 6.88
N ARG A 69 1.69 8.78 6.25
CA ARG A 69 2.34 9.03 4.96
C ARG A 69 2.20 7.83 4.05
N ARG A 70 1.69 8.04 2.84
CA ARG A 70 1.66 7.04 1.77
C ARG A 70 2.35 7.60 0.53
N ARG A 71 3.21 6.79 -0.06
CA ARG A 71 3.84 7.06 -1.35
C ARG A 71 3.56 5.91 -2.30
N VAL A 72 3.10 6.23 -3.49
CA VAL A 72 2.75 5.26 -4.53
C VAL A 72 3.68 5.48 -5.70
N TYR A 73 4.34 4.41 -6.12
CA TYR A 73 5.31 4.43 -7.20
C TYR A 73 4.86 3.50 -8.31
N ARG A 74 5.32 3.77 -9.53
CA ARG A 74 5.14 2.82 -10.62
C ARG A 74 5.99 1.58 -10.38
N ARG A 75 5.40 0.42 -10.62
CA ARG A 75 6.09 -0.86 -10.60
C ARG A 75 6.34 -1.32 -12.04
N GLY A 76 7.60 -1.64 -12.33
CA GLY A 76 8.01 -2.20 -13.61
C GLY A 76 7.49 -3.63 -13.78
N GLU A 77 7.47 -4.11 -15.02
CA GLU A 77 7.10 -5.50 -15.35
C GLU A 77 8.06 -6.52 -14.72
N ASP A 78 9.31 -6.13 -14.46
CA ASP A 78 10.31 -6.91 -13.73
C ASP A 78 10.10 -6.91 -12.20
N GLY A 79 9.03 -6.24 -11.72
CA GLY A 79 8.69 -6.12 -10.32
C GLY A 79 9.49 -5.05 -9.56
N THR A 80 10.37 -4.29 -10.23
CA THR A 80 11.12 -3.20 -9.61
C THR A 80 10.24 -1.98 -9.36
N VAL A 81 10.54 -1.23 -8.30
CA VAL A 81 9.81 0.01 -7.95
C VAL A 81 10.62 1.21 -8.42
N ASN A 82 10.04 2.02 -9.31
CA ASN A 82 10.67 3.27 -9.75
C ASN A 82 10.38 4.39 -8.74
N LYS A 83 11.36 4.69 -7.88
CA LYS A 83 11.25 5.71 -6.83
C LYS A 83 11.44 7.15 -7.32
N ASP A 84 11.89 7.33 -8.56
CA ASP A 84 12.06 8.67 -9.14
C ASP A 84 10.74 9.26 -9.64
N MET A 85 9.67 8.46 -9.70
CA MET A 85 8.35 8.87 -10.13
C MET A 85 7.27 8.49 -9.12
N GLU A 86 6.90 9.47 -8.29
CA GLU A 86 5.76 9.36 -7.38
C GLU A 86 4.46 9.53 -8.18
N LEU A 87 3.68 8.45 -8.29
CA LEU A 87 2.37 8.46 -8.94
C LEU A 87 1.33 9.18 -8.07
N VAL A 88 1.35 8.88 -6.76
CA VAL A 88 0.45 9.48 -5.77
C VAL A 88 1.22 9.67 -4.47
N THR A 89 1.05 10.84 -3.86
CA THR A 89 1.52 11.16 -2.52
C THR A 89 0.33 11.49 -1.64
N ILE A 90 0.33 10.95 -0.43
CA ILE A 90 -0.68 11.24 0.58
C ILE A 90 0.05 11.51 1.88
N ASP A 91 -0.18 12.70 2.44
CA ASP A 91 0.26 13.08 3.78
C ASP A 91 -0.99 13.41 4.59
N VAL A 92 -1.16 12.72 5.71
CA VAL A 92 -2.33 12.84 6.59
C VAL A 92 -1.92 13.64 7.82
N GLU A 93 -2.48 14.84 7.95
CA GLU A 93 -2.17 15.73 9.07
C GLU A 93 -2.99 15.39 10.32
N SER A 94 -4.25 14.99 10.15
CA SER A 94 -5.14 14.63 11.24
C SER A 94 -6.10 13.52 10.85
N VAL A 95 -6.51 12.75 11.85
CA VAL A 95 -7.49 11.67 11.72
C VAL A 95 -8.51 11.86 12.84
N VAL A 96 -9.79 11.79 12.50
CA VAL A 96 -10.90 11.82 13.45
C VAL A 96 -11.81 10.66 13.12
N PHE A 97 -12.12 9.84 14.11
CA PHE A 97 -13.14 8.79 14.00
C PHE A 97 -14.47 9.34 14.54
N VAL A 98 -15.53 9.24 13.74
CA VAL A 98 -16.89 9.73 14.07
C VAL A 98 -17.91 8.61 14.03
#